data_AF-A0A2B4R3L3-F1
#
_entry.id   AF-A0A2B4R3L3-F1
#
_cell.length_a   1.000
_cell.length_b   1.000
_cell.length_c   1.000
_cell.angle_alpha   90.00
_cell.angle_beta   90.00
_cell.angle_gamma   90.00
#
_symmetry.space_group_name_H-M   'P 1'
#
loop_
_entity.id
_entity.type
_entity.pdbx_description
1 polymer ?
#
loop_
_entity_poly.entity_id
_entity_poly.type
_entity_poly.pdbx_seq_one_letter_code
_entity_poly.pdbx_strand_id
1 'polypeptide(L)'
;MEMTTNEQKRWMVVGIVMVEVIAPVMPDVVKQGMMSHYNQLDTILCPCKLNALTFADYRRNPSLKDLKFENINNNSQTHGKDKNKNKFNVSSELDLAELYLPDYLTTFSAFDESLDFSAILRLLGYSKTGPIFQSPDPMLLIQTAADTVRDHVRNKWAHAYLNEWTETFFNDCFTKFENLVKSVGNSGKEKSTLDQQAKLYYKNRISGCEIVMPHAVDQQLLNLVQQTYHWRTSVKNLKLFNQPLPPSKTNNKHQKPRRVPTAEN
;
A
#
# COMPACT_ATOMS: atom_id res chain seq x y z
N MET A 1 4.86 -1.03 -29.05
CA MET A 1 6.16 -1.27 -28.38
C MET A 1 6.27 -2.77 -28.26
N GLU A 2 7.07 -3.41 -29.10
CA GLU A 2 7.33 -4.85 -28.97
C GLU A 2 8.07 -5.10 -27.65
N MET A 3 7.61 -6.06 -26.86
CA MET A 3 8.38 -6.54 -25.69
C MET A 3 9.43 -7.53 -26.21
N THR A 4 10.68 -7.08 -26.26
CA THR A 4 11.74 -7.80 -26.97
C THR A 4 12.54 -8.72 -26.07
N THR A 5 12.46 -8.57 -24.73
CA THR A 5 13.21 -9.43 -23.78
C THR A 5 12.29 -10.17 -22.80
N ASN A 6 12.77 -11.31 -22.29
CA ASN A 6 12.03 -12.08 -21.29
C ASN A 6 11.89 -11.32 -19.96
N GLU A 7 12.87 -10.48 -19.62
CA GLU A 7 12.81 -9.59 -18.45
C GLU A 7 11.66 -8.58 -18.57
N GLN A 8 11.50 -7.95 -19.75
CA GLN A 8 10.41 -7.02 -20.00
C GLN A 8 9.04 -7.69 -19.90
N LYS A 9 8.91 -8.90 -20.48
CA LYS A 9 7.68 -9.69 -20.39
C LYS A 9 7.32 -10.00 -18.94
N ARG A 10 8.30 -10.45 -18.12
CA ARG A 10 8.08 -10.76 -16.70
C ARG A 10 7.68 -9.54 -15.88
N TRP A 11 8.38 -8.42 -16.05
CA TRP A 11 8.03 -7.13 -15.42
C TRP A 11 6.59 -6.72 -15.75
N MET A 12 6.20 -6.84 -17.02
CA MET A 12 4.86 -6.48 -17.46
C MET A 12 3.79 -7.39 -16.86
N VAL A 13 3.98 -8.70 -16.90
CA VAL A 13 3.03 -9.68 -16.34
C VAL A 13 2.82 -9.47 -14.84
N VAL A 14 3.88 -9.19 -14.08
CA VAL A 14 3.75 -8.87 -12.64
C VAL A 14 2.91 -7.62 -12.41
N GLY A 15 3.11 -6.57 -13.22
CA GLY A 15 2.30 -5.35 -13.16
C GLY A 15 0.82 -5.60 -13.45
N ILE A 16 0.52 -6.36 -14.50
CA ILE A 16 -0.86 -6.72 -14.87
C ILE A 16 -1.52 -7.49 -13.74
N VAL A 17 -0.88 -8.50 -13.17
CA VAL A 17 -1.45 -9.26 -12.04
C VAL A 17 -1.71 -8.36 -10.85
N MET A 18 -0.75 -7.49 -10.52
CA MET A 18 -0.88 -6.58 -9.41
C MET A 18 -2.11 -5.68 -9.55
N VAL A 19 -2.34 -5.10 -10.73
CA VAL A 19 -3.41 -4.11 -10.97
C VAL A 19 -4.76 -4.74 -11.30
N GLU A 20 -4.79 -5.81 -12.10
CA GLU A 20 -6.04 -6.38 -12.62
C GLU A 20 -6.57 -7.56 -11.80
N VAL A 21 -5.72 -8.16 -10.95
CA VAL A 21 -6.10 -9.36 -10.19
C VAL A 21 -6.05 -9.09 -8.70
N ILE A 22 -4.93 -8.56 -8.20
CA ILE A 22 -4.74 -8.39 -6.75
C ILE A 22 -5.38 -7.09 -6.25
N ALA A 23 -5.18 -5.96 -6.93
CA ALA A 23 -5.73 -4.69 -6.47
C ALA A 23 -7.28 -4.67 -6.36
N PRO A 24 -8.07 -5.23 -7.31
CA PRO A 24 -9.53 -5.08 -7.27
C PRO A 24 -10.22 -5.80 -6.11
N VAL A 25 -9.58 -6.81 -5.53
CA VAL A 25 -10.17 -7.66 -4.48
C VAL A 25 -9.84 -7.20 -3.06
N MET A 26 -8.89 -6.28 -2.92
CA MET A 26 -8.41 -5.80 -1.62
C MET A 26 -9.23 -4.67 -0.99
N PRO A 27 -9.90 -3.76 -1.73
CA PRO A 27 -10.70 -2.69 -1.14
C PRO A 27 -11.77 -3.20 -0.17
N ASP A 28 -12.45 -4.30 -0.48
CA ASP A 28 -13.47 -4.88 0.41
C ASP A 28 -12.87 -5.41 1.72
N VAL A 29 -11.69 -6.04 1.65
CA VAL A 29 -10.92 -6.48 2.83
C VAL A 29 -10.55 -5.26 3.69
N VAL A 30 -10.02 -4.22 3.06
CA VAL A 30 -9.63 -2.97 3.75
C VAL A 30 -10.84 -2.33 4.41
N LYS A 31 -11.97 -2.22 3.69
CA LYS A 31 -13.22 -1.65 4.20
C LYS A 31 -13.72 -2.39 5.44
N GLN A 32 -13.77 -3.72 5.38
CA GLN A 32 -14.23 -4.55 6.51
C GLN A 32 -13.32 -4.38 7.73
N GLY A 33 -12.00 -4.40 7.54
CA GLY A 33 -11.05 -4.20 8.65
C GLY A 33 -11.12 -2.79 9.23
N MET A 34 -11.25 -1.76 8.39
CA MET A 34 -11.40 -0.37 8.86
C MET A 34 -12.70 -0.14 9.62
N MET A 35 -13.81 -0.75 9.18
CA MET A 35 -15.08 -0.70 9.90
C MET A 35 -14.97 -1.37 11.27
N SER A 36 -14.36 -2.57 11.35
CA SER A 36 -14.13 -3.25 12.63
C SER A 36 -13.25 -2.42 13.56
N HIS A 37 -12.18 -1.84 13.03
CA HIS A 37 -11.24 -1.01 13.78
C HIS A 37 -11.88 0.30 14.27
N TYR A 38 -12.71 0.94 13.45
CA TYR A 38 -13.48 2.12 13.84
C TYR A 38 -14.34 1.82 15.07
N ASN A 39 -15.11 0.73 15.02
CA ASN A 39 -15.97 0.32 16.14
C ASN A 39 -15.18 -0.02 17.41
N GLN A 40 -14.02 -0.67 17.25
CA GLN A 40 -13.14 -0.99 18.37
C GLN A 40 -12.58 0.28 19.02
N LEU A 41 -12.07 1.22 18.23
CA LEU A 41 -11.54 2.49 18.73
C LEU A 41 -12.64 3.33 19.40
N ASP A 42 -13.83 3.38 18.82
CA ASP A 42 -14.98 4.09 19.40
C ASP A 42 -15.42 3.49 20.75
N THR A 43 -15.18 2.20 20.95
CA THR A 43 -15.38 1.51 22.24
C THR A 43 -14.28 1.85 23.24
N ILE A 44 -13.01 1.84 22.80
CA ILE A 44 -11.85 2.13 23.66
C ILE A 44 -11.83 3.59 24.14
N LEU A 45 -12.28 4.52 23.30
CA LEU A 45 -12.26 5.96 23.60
C LEU A 45 -13.42 6.43 24.49
N CYS A 46 -14.33 5.52 24.88
CA CYS A 46 -15.47 5.80 25.74
C CYS A 46 -15.06 6.57 27.02
N PRO A 47 -15.77 7.66 27.40
CA PRO A 47 -17.05 8.13 26.88
C PRO A 47 -16.98 8.99 25.61
N CYS A 48 -15.79 9.30 25.11
CA CYS A 48 -15.62 10.11 23.90
C CYS A 48 -15.82 9.27 22.64
N LYS A 49 -16.57 9.80 21.68
CA LYS A 49 -16.80 9.17 20.37
C LYS A 49 -15.81 9.68 19.33
N LEU A 50 -15.43 8.83 18.37
CA LEU A 50 -14.52 9.18 17.27
C LEU A 50 -15.01 10.42 16.49
N ASN A 51 -16.31 10.46 16.19
CA ASN A 51 -16.94 11.57 15.47
C ASN A 51 -17.08 12.87 16.29
N ALA A 52 -16.78 12.83 17.59
CA ALA A 52 -16.86 13.95 18.52
C ALA A 52 -15.48 14.31 19.12
N LEU A 53 -14.41 13.68 18.63
CA LEU A 53 -13.06 13.90 19.14
C LEU A 53 -12.66 15.38 19.05
N THR A 54 -12.17 15.89 20.17
CA THR A 54 -11.66 17.25 20.29
C THR A 54 -10.13 17.27 20.34
N PHE A 55 -9.54 18.45 20.22
CA PHE A 55 -8.10 18.64 20.46
C PHE A 55 -7.67 18.17 21.86
N ALA A 56 -8.53 18.35 22.88
CA ALA A 56 -8.25 17.91 24.24
C ALA A 56 -8.19 16.38 24.34
N ASP A 57 -9.03 15.66 23.60
CA ASP A 57 -9.01 14.20 23.54
C ASP A 57 -7.76 13.69 22.81
N TYR A 58 -7.45 14.27 21.66
CA TYR A 58 -6.20 14.01 20.94
C TYR A 58 -4.97 14.19 21.84
N ARG A 59 -4.91 15.28 22.61
CA ARG A 59 -3.75 15.56 23.48
C ARG A 59 -3.59 14.55 24.61
N ARG A 60 -4.71 14.03 25.14
CA ARG A 60 -4.76 13.09 26.26
C ARG A 60 -4.49 11.65 25.87
N ASN A 61 -4.70 11.27 24.60
CA ASN A 61 -4.58 9.88 24.14
C ASN A 61 -3.28 9.66 23.34
N PRO A 62 -2.28 8.95 23.90
CA PRO A 62 -1.02 8.67 23.20
C PRO A 62 -1.21 7.93 21.87
N SER A 63 -2.17 7.00 21.80
CA SER A 63 -2.47 6.21 20.60
C SER A 63 -2.95 7.04 19.41
N LEU A 64 -3.44 8.26 19.64
CA LEU A 64 -3.88 9.17 18.58
C LEU A 64 -2.75 10.04 18.02
N LYS A 65 -1.60 10.14 18.71
CA LYS A 65 -0.52 11.08 18.34
C LYS A 65 0.21 10.72 17.04
N ASP A 66 0.18 9.45 16.68
CA ASP A 66 0.81 8.95 15.45
C ASP A 66 -0.12 9.02 14.23
N LEU A 67 -1.38 9.41 14.44
CA LEU A 67 -2.38 9.54 13.38
C LEU A 67 -2.28 10.90 12.69
N LYS A 68 -2.51 10.89 11.37
CA LYS A 68 -2.33 12.05 10.50
C LYS A 68 -3.64 12.81 10.32
N PHE A 69 -4.07 13.49 11.38
CA PHE A 69 -5.27 14.34 11.35
C PHE A 69 -5.19 15.45 10.29
N GLU A 70 -3.99 15.80 9.81
CA GLU A 70 -3.85 16.68 8.64
C GLU A 70 -4.55 16.19 7.37
N ASN A 71 -4.78 14.88 7.22
CA ASN A 71 -5.32 14.29 6.00
C ASN A 71 -6.85 14.46 5.90
N ILE A 72 -7.55 14.48 7.03
CA ILE A 72 -9.02 14.54 7.07
C ILE A 72 -9.53 15.98 7.24
N ASN A 73 -10.84 16.18 7.05
CA ASN A 73 -11.55 17.44 7.34
C ASN A 73 -10.98 18.68 6.63
N ASN A 74 -10.28 18.51 5.51
CA ASN A 74 -9.53 19.57 4.83
C ASN A 74 -8.54 20.32 5.75
N ASN A 75 -8.01 19.64 6.78
CA ASN A 75 -7.14 20.24 7.78
C ASN A 75 -5.85 20.80 7.16
N SER A 76 -5.19 20.03 6.29
CA SER A 76 -3.98 20.48 5.58
C SER A 76 -4.23 21.78 4.77
N GLN A 77 -5.36 21.87 4.07
CA GLN A 77 -5.71 23.06 3.28
C GLN A 77 -6.09 24.27 4.16
N THR A 78 -6.80 24.03 5.26
CA THR A 78 -7.37 25.09 6.11
C THR A 78 -6.35 25.64 7.12
N HIS A 79 -5.51 24.76 7.67
CA HIS A 79 -4.62 25.09 8.79
C HIS A 79 -3.13 24.94 8.44
N GLY A 80 -2.80 24.42 7.26
CA GLY A 80 -1.43 24.27 6.80
C GLY A 80 -0.59 23.45 7.78
N LYS A 81 0.41 24.11 8.38
CA LYS A 81 1.33 23.49 9.34
C LYS A 81 0.87 23.57 10.79
N ASP A 82 -0.19 24.33 11.09
CA ASP A 82 -0.69 24.53 12.46
C ASP A 82 -1.61 23.37 12.89
N LYS A 83 -1.00 22.24 13.25
CA LYS A 83 -1.71 21.02 13.66
C LYS A 83 -2.62 21.19 14.87
N ASN A 84 -2.42 22.24 15.69
CA ASN A 84 -3.24 22.47 16.88
C ASN A 84 -4.67 22.95 16.53
N LYS A 85 -4.86 23.46 15.30
CA LYS A 85 -6.16 23.92 14.81
C LYS A 85 -6.94 22.87 14.03
N ASN A 86 -6.35 21.69 13.82
CA ASN A 86 -7.02 20.61 13.11
C ASN A 86 -8.37 20.27 13.76
N LYS A 87 -9.33 19.91 12.93
CA LYS A 87 -10.55 19.22 13.36
C LYS A 87 -10.23 17.75 13.56
N PHE A 88 -10.50 17.25 14.76
CA PHE A 88 -10.12 15.90 15.19
C PHE A 88 -11.26 14.87 15.09
N ASN A 89 -12.46 15.28 14.69
CA ASN A 89 -13.56 14.36 14.49
C ASN A 89 -13.27 13.40 13.32
N VAL A 90 -13.52 12.12 13.55
CA VAL A 90 -13.38 11.05 12.55
C VAL A 90 -14.79 10.54 12.27
N SER A 91 -15.36 10.94 11.15
CA SER A 91 -16.79 10.80 10.87
C SER A 91 -17.14 9.48 10.19
N SER A 92 -16.14 8.78 9.65
CA SER A 92 -16.32 7.55 8.89
C SER A 92 -15.10 6.63 9.00
N GLU A 93 -15.28 5.37 8.59
CA GLU A 93 -14.20 4.43 8.36
C GLU A 93 -13.22 4.90 7.25
N LEU A 94 -13.69 5.75 6.33
CA LEU A 94 -12.86 6.37 5.29
C LEU A 94 -11.90 7.38 5.92
N ASP A 95 -12.42 8.32 6.73
CA ASP A 95 -11.62 9.28 7.50
C ASP A 95 -10.59 8.53 8.33
N LEU A 96 -10.99 7.43 8.99
CA LEU A 96 -10.09 6.62 9.80
C LEU A 96 -8.95 6.03 8.95
N ALA A 97 -9.24 5.50 7.76
CA ALA A 97 -8.21 4.97 6.86
C ALA A 97 -7.19 6.04 6.45
N GLU A 98 -7.66 7.26 6.13
CA GLU A 98 -6.79 8.38 5.77
C GLU A 98 -5.80 8.75 6.87
N LEU A 99 -6.20 8.63 8.15
CA LEU A 99 -5.31 8.90 9.30
C LEU A 99 -4.06 8.01 9.34
N TYR A 100 -4.12 6.81 8.74
CA TYR A 100 -3.03 5.84 8.72
C TYR A 100 -2.09 5.99 7.52
N LEU A 101 -2.42 6.87 6.57
CA LEU A 101 -1.72 7.00 5.29
C LEU A 101 -0.90 8.29 5.21
N PRO A 102 0.22 8.33 4.48
CA PRO A 102 0.82 9.59 4.07
C PRO A 102 -0.12 10.36 3.13
N ASP A 103 -0.03 11.69 3.10
CA ASP A 103 -0.95 12.58 2.36
C ASP A 103 -1.11 12.23 0.88
N TYR A 104 -0.02 11.85 0.21
CA TYR A 104 -0.01 11.50 -1.20
C TYR A 104 -0.74 10.18 -1.52
N LEU A 105 -1.15 9.43 -0.50
CA LEU A 105 -1.96 8.22 -0.61
C LEU A 105 -3.42 8.42 -0.16
N THR A 106 -3.84 9.64 0.21
CA THR A 106 -5.22 9.93 0.65
C THR A 106 -6.05 10.61 -0.45
N THR A 107 -5.82 10.24 -1.71
CA THR A 107 -6.53 10.82 -2.87
C THR A 107 -7.76 10.01 -3.29
N PHE A 108 -8.11 8.96 -2.54
CA PHE A 108 -9.24 8.08 -2.82
C PHE A 108 -10.52 8.63 -2.18
N SER A 109 -11.67 8.37 -2.80
CA SER A 109 -12.98 8.87 -2.31
C SER A 109 -13.84 7.78 -1.68
N ALA A 110 -13.46 6.52 -1.86
CA ALA A 110 -14.16 5.36 -1.32
C ALA A 110 -13.23 4.13 -1.29
N PHE A 111 -13.72 3.04 -0.68
CA PHE A 111 -13.08 1.72 -0.77
C PHE A 111 -13.49 1.03 -2.07
N ASP A 112 -13.01 1.55 -3.19
CA ASP A 112 -13.27 1.06 -4.54
C ASP A 112 -12.00 1.17 -5.41
N GLU A 113 -12.16 1.25 -6.73
CA GLU A 113 -11.07 1.42 -7.69
C GLU A 113 -10.24 2.71 -7.50
N SER A 114 -10.76 3.70 -6.76
CA SER A 114 -10.01 4.92 -6.42
C SER A 114 -8.92 4.67 -5.36
N LEU A 115 -9.02 3.57 -4.60
CA LEU A 115 -8.07 3.21 -3.55
C LEU A 115 -6.82 2.56 -4.17
N ASP A 116 -5.76 3.36 -4.31
CA ASP A 116 -4.48 2.91 -4.89
C ASP A 116 -3.89 1.69 -4.16
N PHE A 117 -3.28 0.79 -4.93
CA PHE A 117 -2.69 -0.44 -4.38
C PHE A 117 -1.59 -0.16 -3.34
N SER A 118 -0.88 0.96 -3.45
CA SER A 118 0.10 1.37 -2.44
C SER A 118 -0.57 1.77 -1.13
N ALA A 119 -1.73 2.42 -1.20
CA ALA A 119 -2.54 2.76 -0.02
C ALA A 119 -3.04 1.48 0.65
N ILE A 120 -3.59 0.54 -0.13
CA ILE A 120 -3.99 -0.80 0.34
C ILE A 120 -2.86 -1.47 1.11
N LEU A 121 -1.66 -1.58 0.50
CA LEU A 121 -0.52 -2.23 1.14
C LEU A 121 -0.05 -1.50 2.40
N ARG A 122 -0.15 -0.16 2.47
CA ARG A 122 0.20 0.60 3.68
C ARG A 122 -0.80 0.35 4.81
N LEU A 123 -2.10 0.30 4.51
CA LEU A 123 -3.12 0.00 5.51
C LEU A 123 -2.96 -1.42 6.05
N LEU A 124 -2.88 -2.41 5.16
CA LEU A 124 -2.67 -3.81 5.54
C LEU A 124 -1.34 -4.01 6.32
N GLY A 125 -0.28 -3.31 5.91
CA GLY A 125 1.04 -3.30 6.53
C GLY A 125 1.14 -2.58 7.87
N TYR A 126 0.10 -1.85 8.31
CA TYR A 126 0.21 -0.99 9.48
C TYR A 126 0.35 -1.80 10.77
N SER A 127 1.44 -1.54 11.52
CA SER A 127 1.80 -2.28 12.75
C SER A 127 2.27 -1.40 13.90
N LYS A 128 2.50 -0.09 13.69
CA LYS A 128 3.21 0.78 14.65
C LYS A 128 2.52 0.87 16.03
N THR A 129 1.20 0.98 16.05
CA THR A 129 0.40 1.06 17.29
C THR A 129 -0.39 -0.23 17.53
N GLY A 130 0.02 -1.34 16.92
CA GLY A 130 -0.70 -2.60 16.87
C GLY A 130 -1.29 -2.88 15.48
N PRO A 131 -1.50 -4.16 15.14
CA PRO A 131 -2.10 -4.55 13.86
C PRO A 131 -3.57 -4.17 13.81
N ILE A 132 -3.97 -3.49 12.72
CA ILE A 132 -5.38 -3.15 12.44
C ILE A 132 -6.14 -4.40 11.96
N PHE A 133 -5.47 -5.20 11.14
CA PHE A 133 -6.05 -6.37 10.49
C PHE A 133 -5.53 -7.64 11.16
N GLN A 134 -6.44 -8.56 11.49
CA GLN A 134 -6.12 -9.87 12.05
C GLN A 134 -6.02 -10.90 10.91
N SER A 135 -4.96 -11.69 10.93
CA SER A 135 -4.83 -12.83 10.00
C SER A 135 -5.69 -14.00 10.48
N PRO A 136 -6.34 -14.75 9.58
CA PRO A 136 -6.94 -16.04 9.91
C PRO A 136 -5.89 -17.09 10.27
N ASP A 137 -4.66 -16.94 9.74
CA ASP A 137 -3.54 -17.84 10.00
C ASP A 137 -2.49 -17.12 10.88
N PRO A 138 -2.30 -17.54 12.13
CA PRO A 138 -1.32 -16.91 13.03
C PRO A 138 0.13 -17.05 12.53
N MET A 139 0.41 -17.97 11.60
CA MET A 139 1.74 -18.14 10.98
C MET A 139 1.96 -17.22 9.77
N LEU A 140 0.91 -16.55 9.27
CA LEU A 140 0.96 -15.70 8.10
C LEU A 140 0.34 -14.34 8.39
N LEU A 141 1.15 -13.43 8.93
CA LEU A 141 0.69 -12.09 9.31
C LEU A 141 0.42 -11.22 8.08
N ILE A 142 -0.76 -10.58 8.05
CA ILE A 142 -1.16 -9.62 6.99
C ILE A 142 -0.12 -8.51 6.85
N GLN A 143 0.38 -8.00 7.97
CA GLN A 143 1.32 -6.88 7.97
C GLN A 143 2.62 -7.27 7.24
N THR A 144 3.18 -8.43 7.58
CA THR A 144 4.41 -8.94 6.96
C THR A 144 4.21 -9.25 5.48
N ALA A 145 3.07 -9.84 5.10
CA ALA A 145 2.79 -10.14 3.70
C ALA A 145 2.62 -8.85 2.86
N ALA A 146 1.90 -7.86 3.38
CA ALA A 146 1.68 -6.57 2.72
C ALA A 146 2.98 -5.77 2.59
N ASP A 147 3.78 -5.68 3.64
CA ASP A 147 5.11 -5.03 3.60
C ASP A 147 6.04 -5.75 2.60
N THR A 148 6.01 -7.09 2.57
CA THR A 148 6.80 -7.88 1.63
C THR A 148 6.41 -7.61 0.19
N VAL A 149 5.11 -7.60 -0.15
CA VAL A 149 4.63 -7.25 -1.50
C VAL A 149 4.99 -5.81 -1.86
N ARG A 150 4.83 -4.87 -0.92
CA ARG A 150 5.19 -3.47 -1.12
C ARG A 150 6.66 -3.33 -1.49
N ASP A 151 7.54 -3.88 -0.66
CA ASP A 151 8.97 -3.61 -0.72
C ASP A 151 9.67 -4.45 -1.80
N HIS A 152 9.27 -5.71 -1.97
CA HIS A 152 9.92 -6.62 -2.92
C HIS A 152 9.25 -6.67 -4.29
N VAL A 153 7.95 -6.36 -4.42
CA VAL A 153 7.23 -6.49 -5.69
C VAL A 153 6.86 -5.13 -6.25
N ARG A 154 5.97 -4.39 -5.57
CA ARG A 154 5.42 -3.12 -6.08
C ARG A 154 6.52 -2.07 -6.27
N ASN A 155 7.41 -1.89 -5.30
CA ASN A 155 8.47 -0.88 -5.40
C ASN A 155 9.48 -1.23 -6.49
N LYS A 156 9.87 -2.51 -6.62
CA LYS A 156 10.73 -2.99 -7.70
C LYS A 156 10.07 -2.85 -9.07
N TRP A 157 8.76 -3.10 -9.15
CA TRP A 157 7.96 -2.89 -10.36
C TRP A 157 7.90 -1.42 -10.76
N ALA A 158 7.68 -0.51 -9.81
CA ALA A 158 7.62 0.93 -10.05
C ALA A 158 8.99 1.54 -10.42
N HIS A 159 10.08 0.98 -9.90
CA HIS A 159 11.46 1.39 -10.17
C HIS A 159 12.21 0.30 -10.95
N ALA A 160 11.71 0.00 -12.16
CA ALA A 160 12.12 -1.17 -12.90
C ALA A 160 13.58 -1.11 -13.41
N TYR A 161 14.46 -1.83 -12.73
CA TYR A 161 15.73 -2.29 -13.29
C TYR A 161 15.48 -3.63 -13.99
N LEU A 162 15.30 -3.60 -15.31
CA LEU A 162 14.82 -4.78 -16.08
C LEU A 162 15.70 -6.02 -15.87
N ASN A 163 17.00 -5.86 -15.69
CA ASN A 163 17.92 -6.98 -15.41
C ASN A 163 17.63 -7.74 -14.10
N GLU A 164 16.88 -7.16 -13.15
CA GLU A 164 16.46 -7.85 -11.91
C GLU A 164 15.27 -8.81 -12.14
N TRP A 165 14.58 -8.72 -13.29
CA TRP A 165 13.40 -9.52 -13.64
C TRP A 165 13.78 -10.90 -14.19
N THR A 166 14.57 -11.61 -13.41
CA THR A 166 14.91 -13.02 -13.63
C THR A 166 13.68 -13.91 -13.44
N GLU A 167 13.76 -15.15 -13.93
CA GLU A 167 12.71 -16.14 -13.68
C GLU A 167 12.50 -16.42 -12.18
N THR A 168 13.59 -16.48 -11.42
CA THR A 168 13.55 -16.63 -9.96
C THR A 168 12.80 -15.49 -9.29
N PHE A 169 13.13 -14.23 -9.64
CA PHE A 169 12.45 -13.07 -9.07
C PHE A 169 10.97 -13.00 -9.48
N PHE A 170 10.68 -13.34 -10.73
CA PHE A 170 9.31 -13.46 -11.22
C PHE A 170 8.50 -14.46 -10.40
N ASN A 171 9.01 -15.67 -10.19
CA ASN A 171 8.33 -16.69 -9.39
C ASN A 171 8.16 -16.25 -7.92
N ASP A 172 9.19 -15.65 -7.33
CA ASP A 172 9.13 -15.11 -5.97
C ASP A 172 8.04 -14.03 -5.82
N CYS A 173 7.83 -13.16 -6.82
CA CYS A 173 6.72 -12.21 -6.81
C CYS A 173 5.35 -12.89 -6.65
N PHE A 174 5.13 -14.04 -7.30
CA PHE A 174 3.85 -14.76 -7.21
C PHE A 174 3.66 -15.48 -5.89
N THR A 175 4.72 -16.01 -5.31
CA THR A 175 4.68 -16.53 -3.93
C THR A 175 4.29 -15.42 -2.95
N LYS A 176 4.81 -14.20 -3.13
CA LYS A 176 4.46 -13.05 -2.26
C LYS A 176 3.01 -12.61 -2.45
N PHE A 177 2.50 -12.57 -3.69
CA PHE A 177 1.07 -12.29 -3.93
C PHE A 177 0.18 -13.37 -3.32
N GLU A 178 0.55 -14.65 -3.46
CA GLU A 178 -0.19 -15.76 -2.86
C GLU A 178 -0.25 -15.64 -1.34
N ASN A 179 0.89 -15.33 -0.71
CA ASN A 179 0.97 -15.11 0.73
C ASN A 179 0.11 -13.92 1.17
N LEU A 180 0.09 -12.82 0.40
CA LEU A 180 -0.80 -11.69 0.69
C LEU A 180 -2.27 -12.10 0.66
N VAL A 181 -2.70 -12.76 -0.41
CA VAL A 181 -4.10 -13.23 -0.56
C VAL A 181 -4.48 -14.22 0.53
N LYS A 182 -3.60 -15.16 0.88
CA LYS A 182 -3.84 -16.11 1.99
C LYS A 182 -3.91 -15.41 3.34
N SER A 183 -3.07 -14.40 3.58
CA SER A 183 -2.99 -13.70 4.86
C SER A 183 -4.26 -12.93 5.20
N VAL A 184 -4.95 -12.36 4.20
CA VAL A 184 -6.15 -11.55 4.45
C VAL A 184 -7.39 -12.41 4.72
N GLY A 185 -7.33 -13.70 4.39
CA GLY A 185 -8.44 -14.62 4.53
C GLY A 185 -9.59 -14.33 3.57
N ASN A 186 -10.18 -15.39 3.02
CA ASN A 186 -11.46 -15.25 2.32
C ASN A 186 -12.53 -14.88 3.35
N SER A 187 -12.89 -13.60 3.46
CA SER A 187 -13.97 -13.12 4.32
C SER A 187 -15.32 -13.67 3.83
N GLY A 188 -15.62 -14.90 4.23
CA GLY A 188 -16.95 -15.46 4.43
C GLY A 188 -17.92 -15.64 3.25
N LYS A 189 -17.77 -14.99 2.08
CA LYS A 189 -18.80 -15.08 1.02
C LYS A 189 -18.33 -15.33 -0.41
N GLU A 190 -17.05 -15.21 -0.71
CA GLU A 190 -16.52 -15.54 -2.05
C GLU A 190 -15.36 -16.52 -2.01
N LYS A 191 -15.59 -17.63 -1.31
CA LYS A 191 -14.68 -18.79 -1.40
C LYS A 191 -14.61 -19.36 -2.83
N SER A 192 -15.54 -19.02 -3.72
CA SER A 192 -15.58 -19.46 -5.12
C SER A 192 -14.91 -18.46 -6.07
N THR A 193 -15.20 -17.17 -6.02
CA THR A 193 -14.76 -16.25 -7.08
C THR A 193 -13.26 -15.97 -7.04
N LEU A 194 -12.72 -15.65 -5.86
CA LEU A 194 -11.29 -15.39 -5.65
C LEU A 194 -10.43 -16.66 -5.80
N ASP A 195 -10.87 -17.76 -5.20
CA ASP A 195 -10.14 -19.03 -5.26
C ASP A 195 -10.28 -19.67 -6.66
N GLN A 196 -11.41 -19.54 -7.37
CA GLN A 196 -11.55 -20.02 -8.75
C GLN A 196 -10.90 -19.08 -9.76
N GLN A 197 -10.96 -17.75 -9.63
CA GLN A 197 -10.26 -16.83 -10.55
C GLN A 197 -8.76 -16.89 -10.31
N ALA A 198 -8.29 -16.89 -9.06
CA ALA A 198 -6.89 -17.16 -8.77
C ALA A 198 -6.51 -18.56 -9.24
N LYS A 199 -7.25 -19.65 -8.94
CA LYS A 199 -6.91 -21.00 -9.42
C LYS A 199 -6.98 -21.16 -10.94
N LEU A 200 -7.99 -20.63 -11.64
CA LEU A 200 -8.06 -20.65 -13.10
C LEU A 200 -6.93 -19.80 -13.68
N TYR A 201 -6.60 -18.67 -13.07
CA TYR A 201 -5.51 -17.80 -13.50
C TYR A 201 -4.14 -18.46 -13.23
N TYR A 202 -3.90 -19.06 -12.05
CA TYR A 202 -2.72 -19.86 -11.69
C TYR A 202 -2.61 -21.13 -12.56
N LYS A 203 -3.72 -21.77 -12.94
CA LYS A 203 -3.76 -22.90 -13.87
C LYS A 203 -3.42 -22.44 -15.29
N ASN A 204 -3.98 -21.32 -15.74
CA ASN A 204 -3.62 -20.65 -16.99
C ASN A 204 -2.19 -20.07 -16.94
N ARG A 205 -1.59 -19.89 -15.76
CA ARG A 205 -0.23 -19.37 -15.55
C ARG A 205 0.85 -20.43 -15.77
N ILE A 206 0.60 -21.68 -15.38
CA ILE A 206 1.49 -22.79 -15.74
C ILE A 206 1.41 -23.04 -17.25
N SER A 207 0.20 -23.06 -17.82
CA SER A 207 0.02 -23.21 -19.27
C SER A 207 0.44 -21.97 -20.08
N GLY A 208 0.38 -20.76 -19.50
CA GLY A 208 0.70 -19.49 -20.14
C GLY A 208 2.19 -19.13 -20.06
N CYS A 209 2.90 -19.53 -19.00
CA CYS A 209 4.36 -19.47 -18.95
C CYS A 209 5.00 -20.34 -20.05
N GLU A 210 4.39 -21.46 -20.41
CA GLU A 210 4.79 -22.30 -21.56
C GLU A 210 4.53 -21.61 -22.92
N ILE A 211 3.59 -20.67 -23.01
CA ILE A 211 3.27 -19.92 -24.25
C ILE A 211 4.15 -18.66 -24.39
N VAL A 212 4.46 -17.98 -23.28
CA VAL A 212 5.16 -16.68 -23.27
C VAL A 212 6.68 -16.80 -23.42
N MET A 213 7.26 -17.94 -23.01
CA MET A 213 8.71 -18.17 -22.96
C MET A 213 9.32 -18.70 -24.29
N PRO A 214 8.63 -19.50 -25.13
CA PRO A 214 9.19 -19.97 -26.41
C PRO A 214 8.73 -19.20 -27.67
N HIS A 215 7.72 -18.31 -27.60
CA HIS A 215 7.20 -17.60 -28.79
C HIS A 215 7.26 -16.07 -28.65
N ALA A 216 7.37 -15.39 -29.81
CA ALA A 216 7.19 -13.94 -29.93
C ALA A 216 5.85 -13.54 -29.29
N VAL A 217 5.83 -12.38 -28.63
CA VAL A 217 4.66 -11.81 -27.93
C VAL A 217 3.40 -12.04 -28.76
N ASP A 218 2.52 -12.94 -28.29
CA ASP A 218 1.32 -13.29 -29.06
C ASP A 218 0.34 -12.10 -29.11
N GLN A 219 -0.58 -12.16 -30.07
CA GLN A 219 -1.58 -11.12 -30.31
C GLN A 219 -2.57 -10.99 -29.14
N GLN A 220 -2.77 -12.02 -28.31
CA GLN A 220 -3.63 -11.95 -27.12
C GLN A 220 -2.96 -11.16 -25.98
N LEU A 221 -1.66 -11.38 -25.72
CA LEU A 221 -0.89 -10.59 -24.78
C LEU A 221 -0.76 -9.15 -25.30
N LEU A 222 -0.53 -8.96 -26.60
CA LEU A 222 -0.54 -7.64 -27.21
C LEU A 222 -1.91 -6.95 -27.09
N ASN A 223 -3.02 -7.68 -27.26
CA ASN A 223 -4.38 -7.16 -27.09
C ASN A 223 -4.69 -6.82 -25.62
N LEU A 224 -4.28 -7.67 -24.67
CA LEU A 224 -4.44 -7.39 -23.24
C LEU A 224 -3.64 -6.15 -22.85
N VAL A 225 -2.41 -6.02 -23.38
CA VAL A 225 -1.53 -4.85 -23.25
C VAL A 225 -2.11 -3.61 -23.95
N GLN A 226 -2.76 -3.76 -25.10
CA GLN A 226 -3.37 -2.68 -25.88
C GLN A 226 -4.67 -2.17 -25.24
N GLN A 227 -5.50 -3.08 -24.72
CA GLN A 227 -6.66 -2.76 -23.90
C GLN A 227 -6.25 -2.06 -22.62
N THR A 228 -5.18 -2.53 -21.97
CA THR A 228 -4.60 -1.79 -20.85
C THR A 228 -3.95 -0.48 -21.32
N TYR A 229 -3.41 -0.32 -22.55
CA TYR A 229 -2.58 0.83 -23.02
C TYR A 229 -3.22 2.21 -22.92
N HIS A 230 -4.53 2.31 -22.69
CA HIS A 230 -5.17 3.51 -22.13
C HIS A 230 -4.44 4.00 -20.84
N TRP A 231 -3.73 3.09 -20.15
CA TRP A 231 -2.87 3.27 -18.97
C TRP A 231 -1.72 4.25 -19.19
N ARG A 232 -1.20 4.45 -20.40
CA ARG A 232 -0.11 5.42 -20.62
C ARG A 232 -0.54 6.85 -20.24
N THR A 233 -1.83 7.13 -20.29
CA THR A 233 -2.43 8.41 -19.89
C THR A 233 -2.53 8.49 -18.36
N SER A 234 -2.86 7.40 -17.67
CA SER A 234 -2.91 7.31 -16.20
C SER A 234 -1.52 7.22 -15.55
N VAL A 235 -0.53 6.58 -16.19
CA VAL A 235 0.86 6.54 -15.72
C VAL A 235 1.61 7.84 -16.01
N LYS A 236 1.21 8.61 -17.02
CA LYS A 236 1.67 10.01 -17.13
C LYS A 236 1.24 10.84 -15.91
N ASN A 237 0.09 10.53 -15.29
CA ASN A 237 -0.31 11.13 -14.02
C ASN A 237 0.44 10.52 -12.81
N LEU A 238 0.92 9.27 -12.90
CA LEU A 238 1.85 8.68 -11.92
C LEU A 238 3.28 9.28 -11.97
N LYS A 239 3.62 10.14 -12.94
CA LYS A 239 4.88 10.92 -12.88
C LYS A 239 4.97 11.83 -11.64
N LEU A 240 3.87 12.06 -10.94
CA LEU A 240 3.84 12.70 -9.61
C LEU A 240 4.51 11.85 -8.51
N PHE A 241 4.66 10.53 -8.69
CA PHE A 241 5.29 9.62 -7.71
C PHE A 241 6.81 9.45 -7.89
N ASN A 242 7.40 10.05 -8.92
CA ASN A 242 8.85 10.07 -9.14
C ASN A 242 9.56 11.21 -8.41
N GLN A 243 8.92 11.84 -7.41
CA GLN A 243 9.67 12.74 -6.54
C GLN A 243 10.61 11.92 -5.65
N PRO A 244 11.92 12.24 -5.62
CA PRO A 244 12.84 11.58 -4.72
C PRO A 244 12.33 11.71 -3.28
N LEU A 245 12.30 10.59 -2.55
CA LEU A 245 12.05 10.60 -1.11
C LEU A 245 13.04 11.58 -0.46
N PRO A 246 12.59 12.48 0.43
CA PRO A 246 13.53 13.31 1.17
C PRO A 246 14.49 12.39 1.94
N PRO A 247 15.81 12.66 1.92
CA PRO A 247 16.79 11.78 2.51
C PRO A 247 16.47 11.50 3.97
N SER A 248 16.59 10.23 4.37
CA SER A 248 16.47 9.80 5.75
C SER A 248 17.40 10.67 6.61
N LYS A 249 16.84 11.40 7.58
CA LYS A 249 17.64 12.09 8.59
C LYS A 249 18.34 11.03 9.45
N THR A 250 19.52 10.60 9.04
CA THR A 250 20.47 9.95 9.94
C THR A 250 20.83 10.94 11.03
N ASN A 251 20.38 10.66 12.25
CA ASN A 251 20.73 11.38 13.46
C ASN A 251 22.26 11.30 13.69
N ASN A 252 23.00 12.31 13.28
CA ASN A 252 24.31 12.60 13.88
C ASN A 252 24.13 13.70 14.93
N LYS A 253 23.83 13.30 16.17
CA LYS A 253 23.97 14.16 17.34
C LYS A 253 25.44 14.15 17.78
N HIS A 254 26.03 15.34 17.75
CA HIS A 254 27.11 15.83 18.62
C HIS A 254 28.49 15.14 18.56
N GLN A 255 29.42 15.80 17.86
CA GLN A 255 30.76 16.03 18.39
C GLN A 255 31.00 17.56 18.45
N LYS A 256 31.03 18.10 19.68
CA LYS A 256 31.48 19.47 19.95
C LYS A 256 33.00 19.53 19.69
N PRO A 257 33.53 20.59 19.06
CA PRO A 257 34.96 20.81 19.04
C PRO A 257 35.45 21.24 20.44
N ARG A 258 36.48 20.55 20.91
CA ARG A 258 37.28 20.85 22.11
C ARG A 258 38.00 22.19 21.85
N ARG A 259 37.70 23.23 22.63
CA ARG A 259 38.50 24.46 22.64
C ARG A 259 39.86 24.14 23.26
N VAL A 260 40.92 24.43 22.52
CA VAL A 260 42.31 24.51 23.02
C VAL A 260 42.47 25.88 23.66
N PRO A 261 43.04 26.01 24.88
CA PRO A 261 43.43 27.29 25.43
C PRO A 261 44.85 27.65 24.96
N THR A 262 45.00 28.83 24.36
CA THR A 262 46.30 29.50 24.18
C THR A 262 46.39 30.68 25.13
N ALA A 263 47.59 30.84 25.69
CA ALA A 263 47.95 31.68 26.82
C ALA A 263 48.26 33.14 26.45
N GLU A 264 48.27 33.98 27.49
CA GLU A 264 49.08 35.18 27.71
C GLU A 264 48.91 36.41 26.79
N ASN A 265 48.23 37.45 27.30
CA ASN A 265 48.84 38.57 28.05
C ASN A 265 47.77 39.41 28.75
#